data_AF-A0A1G5S2Z7-F1
#
_entry.id   AF-A0A1G5S2Z7-F1
#
_cell.length_a   1.000
_cell.length_b   1.000
_cell.length_c   1.000
_cell.angle_alpha   90.00
_cell.angle_beta   90.00
_cell.angle_gamma   90.00
#
_symmetry.space_group_name_H-M   'P 1'
#
loop_
_entity.id
_entity.type
_entity.pdbx_description
1 polymer ?
#
loop_
_entity_poly.entity_id
_entity_poly.type
_entity_poly.pdbx_seq_one_letter_code
_entity_poly.pdbx_strand_id
1 'polypeptide(L)'
;MKFNTIILCFIVWAIAGLLSIPVAFVRHMQEKREHDQKAIYLRQFLLLAEKGKTSGEIVKELYYFFINDRYMRKLMLKAMKLPDVKALDFIYSKIGCEPMKILHGFLIKREGQNRKKPLPEIPYDIIHYFNDLIEQWEDEYLELQRHRRNKKVKTTCEVLIFMALNYYLYTWLKTEISLWIFAIVNTIGVIIFILPANKKTHSISGGIHGLYQLVSGMGLIINIFTVVAGWLGQVA
;
A
#
# COMPACT_ATOMS: atom_id res chain seq x y z
N MET A 1 -44.43 -3.72 3.62
CA MET A 1 -43.22 -3.27 4.35
C MET A 1 -41.89 -3.88 3.87
N LYS A 2 -41.85 -5.03 3.18
CA LYS A 2 -40.61 -5.69 2.67
C LYS A 2 -39.77 -4.88 1.64
N PHE A 3 -40.38 -3.92 0.94
CA PHE A 3 -39.71 -3.09 -0.08
C PHE A 3 -38.68 -2.10 0.51
N ASN A 4 -38.93 -1.61 1.74
CA ASN A 4 -38.03 -0.65 2.40
C ASN A 4 -36.70 -1.28 2.81
N THR A 5 -36.70 -2.54 3.24
CA THR A 5 -35.49 -3.23 3.74
C THR A 5 -34.46 -3.47 2.64
N ILE A 6 -34.89 -3.79 1.42
CA ILE A 6 -34.00 -4.04 0.29
C ILE A 6 -33.42 -2.74 -0.25
N ILE A 7 -34.25 -1.70 -0.36
CA ILE A 7 -33.76 -0.37 -0.71
C ILE A 7 -32.75 0.11 0.34
N LEU A 8 -33.00 -0.13 1.62
CA LEU A 8 -32.06 0.18 2.70
C LEU A 8 -30.74 -0.59 2.53
N CYS A 9 -30.78 -1.89 2.21
CA CYS A 9 -29.58 -2.65 1.88
C CYS A 9 -28.87 -2.03 0.67
N PHE A 10 -29.52 -1.79 -0.47
CA PHE A 10 -28.87 -1.13 -1.62
C PHE A 10 -28.24 0.21 -1.27
N ILE A 11 -28.91 1.04 -0.46
CA ILE A 11 -28.39 2.34 -0.02
C ILE A 11 -27.15 2.15 0.86
N VAL A 12 -27.20 1.27 1.86
CA VAL A 12 -26.06 0.98 2.73
C VAL A 12 -24.86 0.45 1.93
N TRP A 13 -25.13 -0.39 0.93
CA TRP A 13 -24.11 -0.96 0.05
C TRP A 13 -23.50 0.08 -0.89
N ALA A 14 -24.32 0.97 -1.46
CA ALA A 14 -23.85 2.10 -2.25
C ALA A 14 -22.98 3.05 -1.41
N ILE A 15 -23.38 3.30 -0.15
CA ILE A 15 -22.61 4.13 0.79
C ILE A 15 -21.28 3.46 1.13
N ALA A 16 -21.25 2.17 1.44
CA ALA A 16 -20.01 1.43 1.73
C ALA A 16 -19.06 1.42 0.52
N GLY A 17 -19.60 1.19 -0.69
CA GLY A 17 -18.85 1.28 -1.94
C GLY A 17 -18.26 2.68 -2.15
N LEU A 18 -19.05 3.74 -1.99
CA LEU A 18 -18.60 5.12 -2.12
C LEU A 18 -17.53 5.49 -1.09
N LEU A 19 -17.66 5.05 0.16
CA LEU A 19 -16.68 5.31 1.23
C LEU A 19 -15.36 4.55 1.03
N SER A 20 -15.38 3.41 0.32
CA SER A 20 -14.15 2.66 0.01
C SER A 20 -13.24 3.37 -1.00
N ILE A 21 -13.79 4.20 -1.88
CA ILE A 21 -13.07 4.93 -2.93
C ILE A 21 -12.07 5.94 -2.34
N PRO A 22 -12.44 6.89 -1.47
CA PRO A 22 -11.50 7.85 -0.91
C PRO A 22 -10.41 7.17 -0.07
N VAL A 23 -10.75 6.11 0.67
CA VAL A 23 -9.75 5.32 1.44
C VAL A 23 -8.73 4.67 0.51
N ALA A 24 -9.19 4.01 -0.57
CA ALA A 24 -8.32 3.41 -1.56
C ALA A 24 -7.46 4.45 -2.29
N PHE A 25 -8.03 5.63 -2.57
CA PHE A 25 -7.33 6.75 -3.19
C PHE A 25 -6.23 7.31 -2.29
N VAL A 26 -6.52 7.59 -1.02
CA VAL A 26 -5.54 8.06 -0.04
C VAL A 26 -4.39 7.08 0.10
N ARG A 27 -4.70 5.78 0.22
CA ARG A 27 -3.67 4.73 0.29
C ARG A 27 -2.81 4.67 -0.97
N HIS A 28 -3.41 4.77 -2.15
CA HIS A 28 -2.66 4.81 -3.40
C HIS A 28 -1.71 6.02 -3.48
N MET A 29 -2.20 7.20 -3.06
CA MET A 29 -1.39 8.42 -3.01
C MET A 29 -0.22 8.28 -2.02
N GLN A 30 -0.44 7.62 -0.88
CA GLN A 30 0.63 7.31 0.10
C GLN A 30 1.67 6.34 -0.48
N GLU A 31 1.25 5.21 -1.05
CA GLU A 31 2.14 4.22 -1.68
C GLU A 31 2.96 4.83 -2.83
N LYS A 32 2.36 5.73 -3.61
CA LYS A 32 3.06 6.47 -4.68
C LYS A 32 4.10 7.41 -4.10
N ARG A 33 3.72 8.23 -3.12
CA ARG A 33 4.64 9.17 -2.47
C ARG A 33 5.84 8.46 -1.83
N GLU A 34 5.61 7.33 -1.18
CA GLU A 34 6.69 6.52 -0.59
C GLU A 34 7.64 5.98 -1.66
N HIS A 35 7.12 5.52 -2.80
CA HIS A 35 7.93 5.04 -3.92
C HIS A 35 8.78 6.18 -4.51
N ASP A 36 8.16 7.33 -4.79
CA ASP A 36 8.84 8.50 -5.36
C ASP A 36 9.98 9.00 -4.44
N GLN A 37 9.75 9.02 -3.13
CA GLN A 37 10.79 9.37 -2.15
C GLN A 37 11.98 8.41 -2.18
N LYS A 38 11.74 7.10 -2.33
CA LYS A 38 12.80 6.09 -2.45
C LYS A 38 13.59 6.22 -3.74
N ALA A 39 12.90 6.46 -4.86
CA ALA A 39 13.54 6.70 -6.16
C ALA A 39 14.46 7.92 -6.12
N ILE A 40 13.97 9.05 -5.58
CA ILE A 40 14.77 10.27 -5.41
C ILE A 40 15.98 10.01 -4.52
N TYR A 41 15.80 9.31 -3.40
CA TYR A 41 16.91 8.94 -2.52
C TYR A 41 17.97 8.12 -3.25
N LEU A 42 17.56 7.07 -3.98
CA LEU A 42 18.49 6.16 -4.68
C LEU A 42 19.31 6.88 -5.75
N ARG A 43 18.64 7.67 -6.60
CA ARG A 43 19.30 8.44 -7.67
C ARG A 43 20.29 9.44 -7.09
N GLN A 44 19.91 10.16 -6.04
CA GLN A 44 20.80 11.13 -5.40
C GLN A 44 21.96 10.43 -4.66
N PHE A 45 21.70 9.30 -4.01
CA PHE A 45 22.74 8.52 -3.35
C PHE A 45 23.78 8.01 -4.37
N LEU A 46 23.32 7.45 -5.50
CA LEU A 46 24.19 6.95 -6.57
C LEU A 46 25.05 8.07 -7.16
N LEU A 47 24.45 9.23 -7.46
CA LEU A 47 25.15 10.41 -7.97
C LEU A 47 26.25 10.90 -7.01
N LEU A 48 26.00 10.84 -5.70
CA LEU A 48 26.99 11.23 -4.70
C LEU A 48 28.08 10.17 -4.53
N ALA A 49 27.73 8.89 -4.66
CA ALA A 49 28.68 7.78 -4.61
C ALA A 49 29.62 7.75 -5.82
N GLU A 50 29.12 8.11 -7.00
CA GLU A 50 29.87 8.30 -8.24
C GLU A 50 30.95 9.37 -8.07
N LYS A 51 30.63 10.48 -7.40
CA LYS A 51 31.57 11.57 -7.05
C LYS A 51 32.62 11.17 -6.00
N GLY A 52 32.71 9.90 -5.63
CA GLY A 52 33.72 9.40 -4.69
C GLY A 52 33.49 9.77 -3.23
N LYS A 53 32.28 10.20 -2.87
CA LYS A 53 31.94 10.56 -1.48
C LYS A 53 31.77 9.32 -0.61
N THR A 54 32.15 9.47 0.65
CA THR A 54 31.95 8.45 1.69
C THR A 54 30.49 8.42 2.15
N SER A 55 30.05 7.33 2.78
CA SER A 55 28.68 7.17 3.27
C SER A 55 28.27 8.28 4.23
N GLY A 56 29.17 8.71 5.12
CA GLY A 56 28.90 9.80 6.06
C GLY A 56 28.71 11.14 5.36
N GLU A 57 29.52 11.42 4.34
CA GLU A 57 29.38 12.63 3.49
C GLU A 57 28.09 12.59 2.67
N ILE A 58 27.76 11.43 2.09
CA ILE A 58 26.52 11.22 1.34
C ILE A 58 25.31 11.49 2.24
N VAL A 59 25.25 10.91 3.44
CA VAL A 59 24.15 11.11 4.38
C VAL A 59 24.02 12.59 4.79
N LYS A 60 25.14 13.29 4.98
CA LYS A 60 25.15 14.73 5.27
C LYS A 60 24.60 15.56 4.11
N GLU A 61 24.95 15.24 2.87
CA GLU A 61 24.43 15.95 1.71
C GLU A 61 22.96 15.64 1.43
N LEU A 62 22.54 14.40 1.64
CA LEU A 62 21.14 14.02 1.58
C LEU A 62 20.30 14.77 2.62
N TYR A 63 20.84 15.05 3.81
CA TYR A 63 20.15 15.90 4.79
C TYR A 63 19.84 17.30 4.23
N TYR A 64 20.81 17.95 3.57
CA TYR A 64 20.61 19.25 2.96
C TYR A 64 19.67 19.18 1.75
N PHE A 65 19.79 18.14 0.93
CA PHE A 65 18.91 17.91 -0.21
C PHE A 65 17.45 17.77 0.21
N PHE A 66 17.19 16.98 1.27
CA PHE A 66 15.85 16.74 1.80
C PHE A 66 15.39 17.77 2.84
N ILE A 67 15.96 18.99 2.88
CA ILE A 67 15.63 19.98 3.91
C ILE A 67 14.14 20.34 3.95
N ASN A 68 13.46 20.31 2.80
CA ASN A 68 12.03 20.62 2.69
C ASN A 68 11.13 19.42 3.03
N ASP A 69 11.65 18.20 2.99
CA ASP A 69 10.90 17.00 3.37
C ASP A 69 11.07 16.72 4.87
N ARG A 70 10.04 17.01 5.66
CA ARG A 70 10.08 16.85 7.13
C ARG A 70 10.44 15.42 7.57
N TYR A 71 9.97 14.41 6.86
CA TYR A 71 10.20 13.01 7.22
C TYR A 71 11.65 12.62 6.90
N MET A 72 12.08 12.85 5.65
CA MET A 72 13.44 12.54 5.21
C MET A 72 14.49 13.35 5.97
N ARG A 73 14.26 14.64 6.22
CA ARG A 73 15.14 15.49 7.04
C ARG A 73 15.36 14.91 8.42
N LYS A 74 14.29 14.49 9.12
CA LYS A 74 14.39 13.87 10.46
C LYS A 74 15.13 12.54 10.40
N LEU A 75 14.90 11.76 9.34
CA LEU A 75 15.54 10.46 9.13
C LEU A 75 17.05 10.63 8.90
N MET A 76 17.46 11.52 8.00
CA MET A 76 18.87 11.82 7.73
C MET A 76 19.55 12.42 8.96
N LEU A 77 18.90 13.35 9.67
CA LEU A 77 19.46 13.94 10.89
C LEU A 77 19.74 12.90 11.98
N LYS A 78 18.89 11.86 12.08
CA LYS A 78 19.15 10.73 13.00
C LYS A 78 20.26 9.83 12.48
N ALA A 79 20.29 9.54 11.18
CA ALA A 79 21.32 8.71 10.56
C ALA A 79 22.72 9.33 10.74
N MET A 80 22.87 10.66 10.58
CA MET A 80 24.12 11.39 10.78
C MET A 80 24.74 11.26 12.18
N LYS A 81 23.94 10.91 13.19
CA LYS A 81 24.42 10.73 14.58
C LYS A 81 24.97 9.32 14.84
N LEU A 82 24.83 8.42 13.87
CA LEU A 82 25.26 7.03 13.96
C LEU A 82 26.58 6.84 13.20
N PRO A 83 27.37 5.82 13.55
CA PRO A 83 28.48 5.38 12.71
C PRO A 83 27.99 5.01 11.31
N ASP A 84 28.80 5.27 10.30
CA ASP A 84 28.52 5.09 8.86
C ASP A 84 27.70 3.84 8.51
N VAL A 85 28.19 2.66 8.89
CA VAL A 85 27.50 1.38 8.64
C VAL A 85 26.11 1.35 9.29
N LYS A 86 26.02 1.76 10.55
CA LYS A 86 24.76 1.80 11.30
C LYS A 86 23.81 2.88 10.78
N ALA A 87 24.33 3.95 10.19
CA ALA A 87 23.54 5.01 9.57
C ALA A 87 22.80 4.46 8.34
N LEU A 88 23.50 3.74 7.45
CA LEU A 88 22.90 3.14 6.26
C LEU A 88 21.90 2.03 6.62
N ASP A 89 22.20 1.20 7.62
CA ASP A 89 21.27 0.19 8.14
C ASP A 89 20.01 0.83 8.74
N PHE A 90 20.16 1.94 9.48
CA PHE A 90 19.03 2.68 10.02
C PHE A 90 18.15 3.25 8.90
N ILE A 91 18.75 3.85 7.86
CA ILE A 91 18.00 4.38 6.71
C ILE A 91 17.23 3.23 6.02
N TYR A 92 17.90 2.11 5.77
CA TYR A 92 17.28 0.93 5.18
C TYR A 92 16.11 0.39 6.03
N SER A 93 16.22 0.40 7.36
CA SER A 93 15.13 -0.02 8.25
C SER A 93 13.86 0.84 8.15
N LYS A 94 13.97 2.05 7.59
CA LYS A 94 12.88 3.03 7.50
C LYS A 94 12.32 3.18 6.10
N ILE A 95 13.18 3.28 5.10
CA ILE A 95 12.80 3.51 3.69
C ILE A 95 13.39 2.46 2.74
N GLY A 96 13.77 1.30 3.27
CA GLY A 96 14.41 0.23 2.51
C GLY A 96 13.64 -0.22 1.28
N CYS A 97 14.42 -0.55 0.26
CA CYS A 97 14.03 -1.26 -0.94
C CYS A 97 15.22 -2.11 -1.40
N GLU A 98 14.97 -3.06 -2.30
CA GLU A 98 16.00 -4.00 -2.75
C GLU A 98 17.22 -3.30 -3.38
N PRO A 99 17.07 -2.33 -4.31
CA PRO A 99 18.20 -1.57 -4.85
C PRO A 99 19.06 -0.92 -3.77
N MET A 100 18.40 -0.35 -2.75
CA MET A 100 19.07 0.34 -1.66
C MET A 100 19.97 -0.60 -0.87
N LYS A 101 19.51 -1.84 -0.62
CA LYS A 101 20.30 -2.84 0.12
C LYS A 101 21.61 -3.16 -0.62
N ILE A 102 21.51 -3.35 -1.93
CA ILE A 102 22.66 -3.70 -2.77
C ILE A 102 23.63 -2.52 -2.84
N LEU A 103 23.11 -1.30 -3.08
CA LEU A 103 23.90 -0.08 -3.18
C LEU A 103 24.60 0.28 -1.86
N HIS A 104 23.90 0.22 -0.73
CA HIS A 104 24.50 0.45 0.59
C HIS A 104 25.57 -0.59 0.90
N GLY A 105 25.30 -1.87 0.61
CA GLY A 105 26.24 -2.95 0.83
C GLY A 105 27.51 -2.83 -0.02
N PHE A 106 27.38 -2.36 -1.27
CA PHE A 106 28.52 -2.07 -2.14
C PHE A 106 29.39 -0.95 -1.55
N LEU A 107 28.77 0.16 -1.13
CA LEU A 107 29.52 1.31 -0.61
C LEU A 107 30.28 0.96 0.67
N ILE A 108 29.64 0.25 1.61
CA ILE A 108 30.29 -0.21 2.86
C ILE A 108 31.50 -1.10 2.56
N LYS A 109 31.37 -2.03 1.60
CA LYS A 109 32.48 -2.90 1.20
C LYS A 109 33.63 -2.10 0.57
N ARG A 110 33.29 -1.16 -0.32
CA ARG A 110 34.26 -0.28 -1.00
C ARG A 110 35.06 0.55 0.01
N GLU A 111 34.40 1.09 1.03
CA GLU A 111 35.05 1.85 2.10
C GLU A 111 35.88 0.96 3.04
N GLY A 112 35.39 -0.23 3.38
CA GLY A 112 36.15 -1.19 4.20
C GLY A 112 37.45 -1.65 3.53
N GLN A 113 37.46 -1.75 2.20
CA GLN A 113 38.64 -2.15 1.42
C GLN A 113 39.61 -0.99 1.15
N ASN A 114 39.10 0.24 1.02
CA ASN A 114 39.92 1.41 0.67
C ASN A 114 40.10 2.35 1.87
N ARG A 115 41.28 2.31 2.48
CA ARG A 115 41.65 3.24 3.58
C ARG A 115 42.08 4.63 3.12
N LYS A 116 42.24 4.85 1.80
CA LYS A 116 42.67 6.13 1.22
C LYS A 116 41.45 7.01 0.90
N LYS A 117 41.59 8.31 1.18
CA LYS A 117 40.62 9.36 0.83
C LYS A 117 41.24 10.32 -0.20
N PRO A 118 40.52 10.74 -1.25
CA PRO A 118 39.14 10.34 -1.62
C PRO A 118 39.06 8.88 -2.09
N LEU A 119 37.84 8.32 -2.10
CA LEU A 119 37.61 6.96 -2.58
C LEU A 119 37.89 6.90 -4.10
N PRO A 120 38.49 5.80 -4.61
CA PRO A 120 38.72 5.64 -6.05
C PRO A 120 37.40 5.63 -6.79
N GLU A 121 37.29 6.33 -7.92
CA GLU A 121 36.06 6.43 -8.73
C GLU A 121 35.41 5.06 -8.99
N ILE A 122 34.08 5.04 -9.01
CA ILE A 122 33.34 3.81 -9.32
C ILE A 122 33.45 3.59 -10.84
N PRO A 123 33.88 2.39 -11.30
CA PRO A 123 33.87 2.05 -12.71
C PRO A 123 32.50 2.29 -13.36
N TYR A 124 32.50 2.79 -14.60
CA TYR A 124 31.29 3.12 -15.34
C TYR A 124 30.29 1.94 -15.41
N ASP A 125 30.78 0.72 -15.64
CA ASP A 125 29.95 -0.49 -15.72
C ASP A 125 29.16 -0.76 -14.44
N ILE A 126 29.74 -0.43 -13.28
CA ILE A 126 29.07 -0.60 -11.98
C ILE A 126 28.00 0.48 -11.79
N ILE A 127 28.26 1.72 -12.23
CA ILE A 127 27.26 2.79 -12.21
C ILE A 127 26.10 2.44 -13.14
N HIS A 128 26.38 1.96 -14.35
CA HIS A 128 25.37 1.50 -15.30
C HIS A 128 24.51 0.38 -14.70
N TYR A 129 25.15 -0.63 -14.08
CA TYR A 129 24.45 -1.69 -13.37
C TYR A 129 23.49 -1.16 -12.30
N PHE A 130 23.88 -0.16 -11.50
CA PHE A 130 23.00 0.41 -10.49
C PHE A 130 21.86 1.22 -11.09
N ASN A 131 22.08 1.95 -12.19
CA ASN A 131 21.02 2.65 -12.90
C ASN A 131 20.00 1.66 -13.47
N ASP A 132 20.45 0.62 -14.18
CA ASP A 132 19.58 -0.43 -14.71
C ASP A 132 18.74 -1.08 -13.60
N LEU A 133 19.36 -1.33 -12.45
CA LEU A 133 18.69 -1.95 -11.30
C LEU A 133 17.65 -1.02 -10.66
N ILE A 134 17.87 0.29 -10.67
CA ILE A 134 16.88 1.28 -10.23
C ILE A 134 15.73 1.36 -11.25
N GLU A 135 16.04 1.42 -12.55
CA GLU A 135 15.04 1.47 -13.62
C GLU A 135 14.15 0.23 -13.62
N GLN A 136 14.74 -0.97 -13.55
CA GLN A 136 14.00 -2.21 -13.46
C GLN A 136 13.06 -2.22 -12.25
N TRP A 137 13.52 -1.74 -11.09
CA TRP A 137 12.69 -1.66 -9.89
C TRP A 137 11.50 -0.68 -10.05
N GLU A 138 11.72 0.45 -10.72
CA GLU A 138 10.65 1.40 -11.03
C GLU A 138 9.63 0.81 -12.04
N ASP A 139 10.10 0.07 -13.04
CA ASP A 139 9.25 -0.60 -14.03
C ASP A 139 8.40 -1.70 -13.39
N GLU A 140 9.01 -2.55 -12.55
CA GLU A 140 8.29 -3.58 -11.79
C GLU A 140 7.19 -2.98 -10.92
N TYR A 141 7.45 -1.81 -10.31
CA TYR A 141 6.43 -1.08 -9.54
C TYR A 141 5.27 -0.62 -10.42
N LEU A 142 5.55 -0.05 -11.60
CA LEU A 142 4.54 0.41 -12.55
C LEU A 142 3.71 -0.74 -13.09
N GLU A 143 4.33 -1.86 -13.44
CA GLU A 143 3.63 -3.08 -13.87
C GLU A 143 2.72 -3.62 -12.76
N LEU A 144 3.21 -3.67 -11.53
CA LEU A 144 2.44 -4.12 -10.39
C LEU A 144 1.26 -3.20 -10.10
N GLN A 145 1.40 -1.89 -10.30
CA GLN A 145 0.29 -0.94 -10.25
C GLN A 145 -0.74 -1.20 -11.36
N ARG A 146 -0.30 -1.39 -12.61
CA ARG A 146 -1.19 -1.70 -13.74
C ARG A 146 -1.96 -2.99 -13.49
N HIS A 147 -1.28 -4.03 -13.01
CA HIS A 147 -1.91 -5.30 -12.68
C HIS A 147 -2.96 -5.16 -11.56
N ARG A 148 -2.64 -4.42 -10.49
CA ARG A 148 -3.60 -4.12 -9.41
C ARG A 148 -4.80 -3.35 -9.91
N ARG A 149 -4.61 -2.36 -10.80
CA ARG A 149 -5.70 -1.59 -11.40
C ARG A 149 -6.62 -2.48 -12.24
N ASN A 150 -6.05 -3.30 -13.12
CA ASN A 150 -6.81 -4.21 -13.97
C ASN A 150 -7.59 -5.23 -13.15
N LYS A 151 -6.97 -5.79 -12.11
CA LYS A 151 -7.65 -6.71 -11.19
C LYS A 151 -8.80 -6.02 -10.44
N LYS A 152 -8.61 -4.80 -9.94
CA LYS A 152 -9.68 -4.03 -9.31
C LYS A 152 -10.85 -3.79 -10.26
N VAL A 153 -10.58 -3.34 -11.49
CA VAL A 153 -11.63 -3.13 -12.50
C VAL A 153 -12.39 -4.42 -12.77
N LYS A 154 -11.68 -5.53 -12.98
CA LYS A 154 -12.30 -6.85 -13.17
C LYS A 154 -13.20 -7.24 -12.00
N THR A 155 -12.71 -7.14 -10.76
CA THR A 155 -13.49 -7.45 -9.57
C THR A 155 -14.69 -6.52 -9.40
N THR A 156 -14.56 -5.22 -9.69
CA THR A 156 -15.69 -4.28 -9.66
C THR A 156 -16.76 -4.66 -10.69
N CYS A 157 -16.36 -5.02 -11.92
CA CYS A 157 -17.28 -5.51 -12.94
C CYS A 157 -17.99 -6.80 -12.50
N GLU A 158 -17.26 -7.77 -11.94
CA GLU A 158 -17.83 -9.02 -11.40
C GLU A 158 -18.88 -8.73 -10.32
N VAL A 159 -18.56 -7.85 -9.36
CA VAL A 159 -19.50 -7.46 -8.29
C VAL A 159 -20.75 -6.78 -8.85
N LEU A 160 -20.62 -5.88 -9.82
CA LEU A 160 -21.78 -5.23 -10.46
C LEU A 160 -22.68 -6.24 -11.17
N ILE A 161 -22.10 -7.21 -11.90
CA ILE A 161 -22.85 -8.27 -12.55
C ILE A 161 -23.57 -9.14 -11.52
N PHE A 162 -22.87 -9.55 -10.45
CA PHE A 162 -23.49 -10.33 -9.36
C PHE A 162 -24.61 -9.57 -8.67
N MET A 163 -24.47 -8.26 -8.42
CA MET A 163 -25.55 -7.44 -7.86
C MET A 163 -26.77 -7.38 -8.79
N ALA A 164 -26.55 -7.19 -10.09
CA ALA A 164 -27.63 -7.14 -11.07
C ALA A 164 -28.37 -8.48 -11.18
N LEU A 165 -27.65 -9.61 -11.22
CA LEU A 165 -28.23 -10.95 -11.25
C LEU A 165 -29.03 -11.25 -9.98
N ASN A 166 -28.47 -10.89 -8.82
CA ASN A 166 -29.14 -11.09 -7.53
C ASN A 166 -30.40 -10.21 -7.40
N TYR A 167 -30.38 -8.98 -7.89
CA TYR A 167 -31.56 -8.12 -7.96
C TYR A 167 -32.65 -8.74 -8.85
N TYR A 168 -32.27 -9.20 -10.04
CA TYR A 168 -33.18 -9.86 -10.99
C TYR A 168 -33.83 -11.11 -10.38
N LEU A 169 -33.04 -12.01 -9.80
CA LEU A 169 -33.51 -13.21 -9.11
C LEU A 169 -34.52 -12.89 -8.00
N TYR A 170 -34.24 -11.85 -7.20
CA TYR A 170 -35.16 -11.40 -6.17
C TYR A 170 -36.49 -10.87 -6.74
N THR A 171 -36.42 -10.03 -7.79
CA THR A 171 -37.65 -9.50 -8.43
C THR A 171 -38.53 -10.59 -9.02
N TRP A 172 -37.93 -11.71 -9.42
CA TRP A 172 -38.63 -12.88 -9.95
C TRP A 172 -39.20 -13.79 -8.85
N LEU A 173 -38.42 -14.13 -7.81
CA LEU A 173 -38.84 -15.07 -6.75
C LEU A 173 -39.77 -14.46 -5.70
N LYS A 174 -39.55 -13.19 -5.30
CA LYS A 174 -40.32 -12.48 -4.25
C LYS A 174 -40.50 -13.25 -2.93
N THR A 175 -39.58 -14.16 -2.58
CA THR A 175 -39.62 -14.94 -1.33
C THR A 175 -38.67 -14.39 -0.26
N GLU A 176 -38.98 -14.62 1.02
CA GLU A 176 -38.10 -14.22 2.13
C GLU A 176 -36.73 -14.92 2.07
N ILE A 177 -36.71 -16.20 1.66
CA ILE A 177 -35.48 -16.99 1.51
C ILE A 177 -34.54 -16.33 0.48
N SER A 178 -35.07 -15.79 -0.62
CA SER A 178 -34.26 -15.08 -1.61
C SER A 178 -33.62 -13.79 -1.07
N LEU A 179 -34.27 -13.15 -0.09
CA LEU A 179 -33.81 -11.95 0.60
C LEU A 179 -32.66 -12.27 1.57
N TRP A 180 -32.74 -13.42 2.25
CA TRP A 180 -31.66 -13.95 3.10
C TRP A 180 -30.42 -14.33 2.28
N ILE A 181 -30.60 -15.02 1.15
CA ILE A 181 -29.52 -15.35 0.21
C ILE A 181 -28.88 -14.05 -0.31
N PHE A 182 -29.68 -13.06 -0.68
CA PHE A 182 -29.21 -11.74 -1.13
C PHE A 182 -28.34 -11.04 -0.08
N ALA A 183 -28.77 -11.02 1.19
CA ALA A 183 -28.01 -10.41 2.27
C ALA A 183 -26.66 -11.11 2.51
N ILE A 184 -26.65 -12.46 2.54
CA ILE A 184 -25.46 -13.26 2.81
C ILE A 184 -24.43 -13.14 1.68
N VAL A 185 -24.86 -13.32 0.41
CA VAL A 185 -23.97 -13.30 -0.75
C VAL A 185 -23.34 -11.93 -0.93
N ASN A 186 -24.13 -10.86 -0.78
CA ASN A 186 -23.57 -9.51 -0.81
C ASN A 186 -22.54 -9.36 0.31
N THR A 187 -22.90 -9.68 1.56
CA THR A 187 -22.02 -9.54 2.75
C THR A 187 -20.65 -10.20 2.55
N ILE A 188 -20.62 -11.42 2.00
CA ILE A 188 -19.38 -12.12 1.64
C ILE A 188 -18.59 -11.33 0.59
N GLY A 189 -19.27 -10.77 -0.42
CA GLY A 189 -18.68 -9.90 -1.44
C GLY A 189 -18.00 -8.64 -0.88
N VAL A 190 -18.58 -7.94 0.11
CA VAL A 190 -17.91 -6.80 0.77
C VAL A 190 -16.70 -7.25 1.58
N ILE A 191 -16.78 -8.37 2.28
CA ILE A 191 -15.63 -8.89 3.03
C ILE A 191 -14.46 -9.16 2.08
N ILE A 192 -14.73 -9.78 0.93
CA ILE A 192 -13.71 -10.05 -0.10
C ILE A 192 -13.21 -8.75 -0.76
N PHE A 193 -14.06 -7.74 -0.94
CA PHE A 193 -13.69 -6.47 -1.57
C PHE A 193 -12.88 -5.56 -0.63
N ILE A 194 -13.21 -5.54 0.67
CA ILE A 194 -12.52 -4.76 1.69
C ILE A 194 -11.19 -5.42 2.05
N LEU A 195 -11.13 -6.75 2.15
CA LEU A 195 -9.89 -7.47 2.43
C LEU A 195 -8.91 -7.22 1.29
N PRO A 196 -7.86 -6.41 1.49
CA PRO A 196 -6.80 -6.34 0.52
C PRO A 196 -6.20 -7.74 0.49
N ALA A 197 -6.11 -8.35 -0.69
CA ALA A 197 -5.40 -9.61 -0.86
C ALA A 197 -4.04 -9.51 -0.15
N ASN A 198 -3.96 -10.14 1.01
CA ASN A 198 -2.85 -10.01 1.93
C ASN A 198 -1.65 -10.70 1.27
N LYS A 199 -0.78 -9.94 0.62
CA LYS A 199 0.52 -10.44 0.18
C LYS A 199 1.63 -9.47 0.58
N LYS A 200 2.31 -9.91 1.65
CA LYS A 200 3.75 -9.79 1.92
C LYS A 200 4.39 -8.44 1.56
N THR A 201 4.26 -7.47 2.47
CA THR A 201 5.33 -6.48 2.71
C THR A 201 5.35 -6.17 4.20
N HIS A 202 6.54 -6.22 4.79
CA HIS A 202 6.84 -6.15 6.23
C HIS A 202 6.22 -4.95 6.97
N SER A 203 4.95 -5.03 7.37
CA SER A 203 4.37 -4.09 8.34
C SER A 203 3.32 -4.78 9.19
N ILE A 204 3.67 -5.01 10.46
CA ILE A 204 2.80 -5.56 11.51
C ILE A 204 1.53 -4.69 11.71
N SER A 205 1.57 -3.41 11.32
CA SER A 205 0.42 -2.49 11.41
C SER A 205 -0.72 -2.80 10.42
N GLY A 206 -0.44 -3.49 9.31
CA GLY A 206 -1.45 -3.85 8.31
C GLY A 206 -2.46 -4.87 8.83
N GLY A 207 -2.03 -5.76 9.74
CA GLY A 207 -2.89 -6.78 10.35
C GLY A 207 -3.94 -6.17 11.27
N ILE A 208 -3.55 -5.19 12.10
CA ILE A 208 -4.45 -4.52 13.05
C ILE A 208 -5.48 -3.67 12.31
N HIS A 209 -5.07 -2.97 11.24
CA HIS A 209 -5.99 -2.16 10.44
C HIS A 209 -6.99 -3.01 9.64
N GLY A 210 -6.52 -4.15 9.10
CA GLY A 210 -7.40 -5.15 8.47
C GLY A 210 -8.38 -5.77 9.46
N LEU A 211 -7.93 -6.08 10.68
CA LEU A 211 -8.80 -6.58 11.76
C LEU A 211 -9.83 -5.52 12.19
N TYR A 212 -9.44 -4.24 12.25
CA TYR A 212 -10.34 -3.14 12.59
C TYR A 212 -11.40 -2.91 11.51
N GLN A 213 -11.03 -3.02 10.22
CA GLN A 213 -11.99 -2.97 9.10
C GLN A 213 -12.91 -4.20 9.09
N LEU A 214 -12.41 -5.37 9.48
CA LEU A 214 -13.21 -6.59 9.62
C LEU A 214 -14.21 -6.48 10.78
N VAL A 215 -13.75 -6.00 11.94
CA VAL A 215 -14.58 -5.80 13.14
C VAL A 215 -15.58 -4.65 12.94
N SER A 216 -15.18 -3.57 12.28
CA SER A 216 -16.08 -2.46 11.93
C SER A 216 -17.10 -2.88 10.86
N GLY A 217 -16.67 -3.64 9.84
CA GLY A 217 -17.56 -4.22 8.84
C GLY A 217 -18.54 -5.20 9.46
N MET A 218 -18.07 -6.12 10.31
CA MET A 218 -18.92 -7.04 11.06
C MET A 218 -19.86 -6.30 12.03
N GLY A 219 -19.41 -5.25 12.70
CA GLY A 219 -20.25 -4.44 13.59
C GLY A 219 -21.36 -3.71 12.83
N LEU A 220 -21.08 -3.21 11.63
CA LEU A 220 -22.07 -2.62 10.73
C LEU A 220 -23.08 -3.67 10.24
N ILE A 221 -22.57 -4.86 9.84
CA ILE A 221 -23.41 -5.99 9.42
C ILE A 221 -24.31 -6.47 10.55
N ILE A 222 -23.78 -6.63 11.77
CA ILE A 222 -24.55 -7.04 12.95
C ILE A 222 -25.59 -5.99 13.29
N ASN A 223 -25.27 -4.69 13.22
CA ASN A 223 -26.25 -3.62 13.46
C ASN A 223 -27.37 -3.59 12.41
N ILE A 224 -27.03 -3.77 11.13
CA ILE A 224 -28.05 -3.89 10.08
C ILE A 224 -28.90 -5.13 10.34
N PHE A 225 -28.28 -6.24 10.72
CA PHE A 225 -28.96 -7.49 11.02
C PHE A 225 -29.90 -7.38 12.22
N THR A 226 -29.47 -6.77 13.34
CA THR A 226 -30.30 -6.57 14.53
C THR A 226 -31.41 -5.57 14.30
N VAL A 227 -31.17 -4.50 13.54
CA VAL A 227 -32.22 -3.54 13.16
C VAL A 227 -33.25 -4.18 12.22
N VAL A 228 -32.80 -4.96 11.24
CA VAL A 228 -33.68 -5.69 10.32
C VAL A 228 -34.46 -6.80 11.04
N ALA A 229 -33.82 -7.53 11.96
CA ALA A 229 -34.48 -8.56 12.77
C ALA A 229 -35.49 -7.97 13.77
N GLY A 230 -35.15 -6.83 14.41
CA GLY A 230 -36.07 -6.11 15.30
C GLY A 230 -37.29 -5.54 14.58
N TRP A 231 -37.12 -5.11 13.32
CA TRP A 231 -38.23 -4.68 12.47
C TRP A 231 -39.07 -5.83 11.91
N LEU A 232 -38.47 -6.99 11.64
CA LEU A 232 -39.20 -8.19 11.22
C LEU A 232 -40.01 -8.82 12.36
N GLY A 233 -39.53 -8.74 13.60
CA GLY A 233 -40.22 -9.26 14.80
C GLY A 233 -41.48 -8.48 15.20
N GLN A 234 -41.66 -7.24 14.74
CA GLN A 234 -42.88 -6.45 14.99
C GLN A 234 -43.98 -6.65 13.94
N VAL A 235 -43.76 -7.47 12.90
CA VAL A 235 -44.69 -7.67 11.78
C VAL A 235 -45.20 -9.12 11.69
N ALA A 236 -45.04 -9.89 12.77
CA ALA A 236 -45.70 -11.19 12.98
C ALA A 236 -46.86 -11.04 13.99
#